data_AF-A0A9X3PWY6-F1
#
_entry.id   AF-A0A9X3PWY6-F1
#
_cell.length_a   1.000
_cell.length_b   1.000
_cell.length_c   1.000
_cell.angle_alpha   90.00
_cell.angle_beta   90.00
_cell.angle_gamma   90.00
#
_symmetry.space_group_name_H-M   'P 1'
#
loop_
_entity.id
_entity.type
_entity.pdbx_description
1 polymer ?
#
loop_
_entity_poly.entity_id
_entity_poly.type
_entity_poly.pdbx_seq_one_letter_code
_entity_poly.pdbx_strand_id
1 'polypeptide(L)'
;MATDVPKLRRFALGVGLVLIVYTLAWVQLAKLINISPFGISFEIARPSVIEWGLLIVSIYAALRYWYYSFIKNISPFRARTLLLKHEYPYETFSETSQAHEIISRFFPRLTQEAFKVEGIGGGESGTCSVYIDSAKISWKVRVWTGLENLDYSAPIWVNGMAIMMFFVSRASNG
;
A
#
# COMPACT_ATOMS: atom_id res chain seq x y z
N MET A 1 4.36 -18.24 1.84
CA MET A 1 5.24 -17.04 1.89
C MET A 1 4.38 -15.80 2.10
N ALA A 2 4.39 -15.23 3.30
CA ALA A 2 3.82 -13.91 3.55
C ALA A 2 4.52 -12.92 2.61
N THR A 3 3.77 -12.26 1.75
CA THR A 3 4.33 -11.28 0.83
C THR A 3 4.53 -10.01 1.62
N ASP A 4 5.77 -9.55 1.78
CA ASP A 4 6.10 -8.35 2.55
C ASP A 4 5.53 -7.10 1.86
N VAL A 5 4.29 -6.75 2.20
CA VAL A 5 3.59 -5.54 1.71
C VAL A 5 4.46 -4.27 1.86
N PRO A 6 5.23 -4.06 2.94
CA PRO A 6 6.11 -2.90 3.05
C PRO A 6 7.21 -2.84 1.97
N LYS A 7 7.76 -3.99 1.56
CA LYS A 7 8.78 -4.05 0.49
C LYS A 7 8.16 -3.74 -0.86
N LEU A 8 6.99 -4.32 -1.15
CA LEU A 8 6.23 -4.03 -2.37
C LEU A 8 5.85 -2.55 -2.47
N ARG A 9 5.43 -1.94 -1.36
CA ARG A 9 5.11 -0.51 -1.27
C ARG A 9 6.29 0.36 -1.67
N ARG A 10 7.47 0.13 -1.07
CA ARG A 10 8.70 0.89 -1.38
C ARG A 10 9.13 0.71 -2.82
N PHE A 11 9.04 -0.51 -3.34
CA PHE A 11 9.35 -0.81 -4.73
C PHE A 11 8.42 -0.04 -5.68
N ALA A 12 7.09 -0.13 -5.48
CA ALA A 12 6.13 0.56 -6.33
C ALA A 12 6.28 2.09 -6.26
N LEU A 13 6.54 2.67 -5.08
CA LEU A 13 6.84 4.10 -4.94
C LEU A 13 8.13 4.48 -5.67
N GLY A 14 9.19 3.69 -5.52
CA GLY A 14 10.47 3.93 -6.17
C GLY A 14 10.36 3.93 -7.68
N VAL A 15 9.70 2.92 -8.25
CA VAL A 15 9.47 2.83 -9.71
C VAL A 15 8.64 4.00 -10.22
N GLY A 16 7.54 4.34 -9.54
CA GLY A 16 6.69 5.47 -9.93
C GLY A 16 7.45 6.80 -9.87
N LEU A 17 8.27 7.01 -8.84
CA LEU A 17 9.12 8.19 -8.71
C LEU A 17 10.17 8.26 -9.83
N VAL A 18 10.82 7.15 -10.17
CA VAL A 18 11.78 7.08 -11.28
C VAL A 18 11.10 7.46 -12.60
N LEU A 19 9.89 6.95 -12.86
CA LEU A 19 9.15 7.30 -14.08
C LEU A 19 8.75 8.79 -14.10
N ILE A 20 8.34 9.37 -12.96
CA ILE A 20 8.05 10.81 -12.86
C ILE A 20 9.30 11.65 -13.13
N VAL A 21 10.42 11.33 -12.48
CA VAL A 21 11.68 12.07 -12.68
C VAL A 21 12.12 11.95 -14.13
N TYR A 22 11.99 10.77 -14.72
CA TYR A 22 12.32 10.52 -16.11
C TYR A 22 11.47 11.38 -17.07
N THR A 23 10.15 11.43 -16.86
CA THR A 23 9.23 12.21 -17.72
C THR A 23 9.41 13.72 -17.53
N LEU A 24 9.66 14.18 -16.31
CA LEU A 24 9.84 15.61 -16.00
C LEU A 24 11.20 16.15 -16.45
N ALA A 25 12.26 15.34 -16.35
CA ALA A 25 13.61 15.77 -16.71
C ALA A 25 13.80 15.91 -18.23
N TRP A 26 12.79 15.57 -19.05
CA TRP A 26 12.87 15.66 -20.51
C TRP A 26 14.17 15.05 -21.04
N VAL A 27 14.57 13.90 -20.47
CA VAL A 27 15.89 13.32 -20.71
C VAL A 27 15.96 12.87 -22.16
N GLN A 28 16.54 13.72 -23.01
CA GLN A 28 16.93 13.33 -24.36
C GLN A 28 18.13 12.40 -24.21
N LEU A 29 17.84 11.11 -24.19
CA LEU A 29 18.86 10.06 -24.19
C LEU A 29 19.71 10.25 -25.46
N ALA A 30 21.00 10.54 -25.27
CA ALA A 30 21.94 10.63 -26.38
C ALA A 30 21.87 9.34 -27.23
N LYS A 31 22.11 9.47 -28.54
CA LYS A 31 21.89 8.39 -29.53
C LYS A 31 22.61 7.08 -29.20
N LEU A 32 23.63 7.11 -28.35
CA LEU A 32 24.37 5.97 -27.84
C LEU A 32 24.49 6.12 -26.31
N ILE A 33 23.84 5.21 -25.58
CA ILE A 33 24.01 5.07 -24.14
C ILE A 33 24.64 3.73 -23.88
N ASN A 34 25.85 3.78 -23.31
CA ASN A 34 26.52 2.61 -22.77
C ASN A 34 26.12 2.47 -21.31
N ILE A 35 25.22 1.52 -21.04
CA ILE A 35 24.95 1.09 -19.67
C ILE A 35 25.85 -0.11 -19.41
N SER A 36 26.59 -0.09 -18.30
CA SER A 36 27.46 -1.20 -17.89
C SER A 36 26.95 -1.85 -16.59
N PRO A 37 25.76 -2.48 -16.59
CA PRO A 37 25.36 -3.32 -15.47
C PRO A 37 26.35 -4.50 -15.41
N PHE A 38 27.02 -4.66 -14.26
CA PHE A 38 27.98 -5.74 -14.00
C PHE A 38 29.23 -5.73 -14.91
N GLY A 39 29.63 -4.56 -15.42
CA GLY A 39 30.85 -4.42 -16.22
C GLY A 39 30.74 -4.93 -17.66
N ILE A 40 29.54 -5.32 -18.10
CA ILE A 40 29.26 -5.66 -19.50
C ILE A 40 28.66 -4.43 -20.17
N SER A 41 29.35 -3.89 -21.18
CA SER A 41 28.84 -2.77 -21.97
C SER A 41 27.68 -3.21 -22.85
N PHE A 42 26.48 -2.73 -22.55
CA PHE A 42 25.32 -2.88 -23.41
C PHE A 42 25.12 -1.59 -24.22
N GLU A 43 25.15 -1.73 -25.54
CA GLU A 43 24.73 -0.68 -26.47
C GLU A 43 23.23 -0.79 -26.72
N ILE A 44 22.47 0.20 -26.28
CA ILE A 44 21.02 0.24 -26.51
C ILE A 44 20.75 0.89 -27.85
N ALA A 45 20.45 0.08 -28.87
CA ALA A 45 20.19 0.54 -30.23
C ALA A 45 18.95 1.44 -30.35
N ARG A 46 18.00 1.36 -29.41
CA ARG A 46 16.75 2.15 -29.41
C ARG A 46 16.43 2.68 -28.01
N PRO A 47 16.83 3.92 -27.66
CA PRO A 47 16.58 4.49 -26.34
C PRO A 47 15.08 4.61 -26.01
N SER A 48 14.22 4.73 -27.03
CA SER A 48 12.76 4.75 -26.87
C SER A 48 12.20 3.48 -26.22
N VAL A 49 12.89 2.34 -26.28
CA VAL A 49 12.43 1.10 -25.64
C VAL A 49 12.58 1.16 -24.12
N ILE A 50 13.55 1.91 -23.60
CA ILE A 50 13.76 2.09 -22.15
C ILE A 50 12.55 2.76 -21.52
N GLU A 51 12.01 3.77 -22.21
CA GLU A 51 10.83 4.52 -21.79
C GLU A 51 9.60 3.63 -21.61
N TRP A 52 9.31 2.81 -22.63
CA TRP A 52 8.24 1.83 -22.57
C TRP A 52 8.50 0.76 -21.50
N GLY A 53 9.76 0.34 -21.33
CA GLY A 53 10.17 -0.56 -20.26
C GLY A 53 9.84 -0.01 -18.87
N LEU A 54 10.19 1.25 -18.60
CA LEU A 54 9.86 1.94 -17.34
C LEU A 54 8.35 2.04 -17.12
N LEU A 55 7.58 2.37 -18.17
CA LEU A 55 6.13 2.40 -18.11
C LEU A 55 5.54 1.03 -17.74
N ILE A 56 5.98 -0.04 -18.41
CA ILE A 56 5.50 -1.41 -18.16
C ILE A 56 5.83 -1.84 -16.73
N VAL A 57 7.04 -1.55 -16.26
CA VAL A 57 7.46 -1.87 -14.88
C VAL A 57 6.63 -1.09 -13.86
N SER A 58 6.30 0.18 -14.13
CA SER A 58 5.41 1.00 -13.29
C SER A 58 4.00 0.43 -13.21
N ILE A 59 3.40 0.06 -14.35
CA ILE A 59 2.08 -0.59 -14.41
C ILE A 59 2.11 -1.90 -13.63
N TYR A 60 3.11 -2.74 -13.87
CA TYR A 60 3.27 -4.02 -13.19
C TYR A 60 3.42 -3.84 -11.67
N ALA A 61 4.26 -2.89 -11.22
CA ALA A 61 4.46 -2.62 -9.81
C ALA A 61 3.17 -2.13 -9.13
N ALA A 62 2.42 -1.24 -9.79
CA ALA A 62 1.14 -0.73 -9.30
C ALA A 62 0.09 -1.83 -9.19
N LEU A 63 -0.09 -2.63 -10.26
CA LEU A 63 -1.05 -3.75 -10.28
C LEU A 63 -0.69 -4.81 -9.25
N ARG A 64 0.59 -5.18 -9.15
CA ARG A 64 1.07 -6.15 -8.17
C ARG A 64 0.84 -5.62 -6.76
N TYR A 65 1.16 -4.36 -6.48
CA TYR A 65 0.87 -3.75 -5.18
C TYR A 65 -0.63 -3.76 -4.88
N TRP A 66 -1.47 -3.38 -5.84
CA TRP A 66 -2.92 -3.35 -5.69
C TRP A 66 -3.48 -4.74 -5.35
N TYR A 67 -3.08 -5.77 -6.10
CA TYR A 67 -3.50 -7.15 -5.87
C TYR A 67 -3.15 -7.64 -4.46
N TYR A 68 -1.88 -7.52 -4.05
CA TYR A 68 -1.46 -8.03 -2.75
C TYR A 68 -1.99 -7.19 -1.59
N SER A 69 -2.15 -5.88 -1.76
CA SER A 69 -2.54 -4.98 -0.68
C SER A 69 -4.05 -4.93 -0.50
N PHE A 70 -4.82 -4.81 -1.58
CA PHE A 70 -6.27 -4.59 -1.51
C PHE A 70 -7.11 -5.85 -1.70
N ILE A 71 -6.66 -6.80 -2.53
CA ILE A 71 -7.44 -8.00 -2.85
C ILE A 71 -7.09 -9.15 -1.90
N LYS A 72 -5.80 -9.46 -1.78
CA LYS A 72 -5.35 -10.63 -1.03
C LYS A 72 -5.34 -10.43 0.49
N ASN A 73 -4.98 -9.23 0.95
CA ASN A 73 -4.92 -8.90 2.37
C ASN A 73 -6.09 -7.99 2.74
N ILE A 74 -6.57 -8.08 3.99
CA ILE A 74 -7.48 -7.08 4.52
C ILE A 74 -6.72 -5.75 4.62
N SER A 75 -7.19 -4.74 3.90
CA SER A 75 -6.65 -3.39 4.00
C SER A 75 -6.96 -2.79 5.39
N PRO A 76 -6.11 -1.90 5.93
CA PRO A 76 -6.37 -1.24 7.20
C PRO A 76 -7.75 -0.57 7.26
N PHE A 77 -8.18 0.04 6.15
CA PHE A 77 -9.51 0.63 6.04
C PHE A 77 -10.64 -0.39 6.17
N ARG A 78 -10.53 -1.53 5.47
CA ARG A 78 -11.52 -2.60 5.55
C ARG A 78 -11.53 -3.22 6.94
N ALA A 79 -10.35 -3.40 7.54
CA ALA A 79 -10.23 -3.89 8.91
C ALA A 79 -10.97 -3.00 9.90
N ARG A 80 -10.69 -1.69 9.87
CA ARG A 80 -11.35 -0.70 10.73
C ARG A 80 -12.86 -0.69 10.55
N THR A 81 -13.33 -0.74 9.31
CA THR A 81 -14.77 -0.75 9.00
C THR A 81 -15.44 -2.00 9.56
N LEU A 82 -14.81 -3.16 9.42
CA LEU A 82 -15.32 -4.43 9.95
C LEU A 82 -15.30 -4.44 11.49
N LEU A 83 -14.25 -3.89 12.11
CA LEU A 83 -14.17 -3.72 13.57
C LEU A 83 -15.28 -2.79 14.09
N LEU A 84 -15.57 -1.68 13.39
CA LEU A 84 -16.66 -0.77 13.75
C LEU A 84 -18.05 -1.39 13.57
N LYS A 85 -18.19 -2.32 12.63
CA LYS A 85 -19.44 -3.05 12.39
C LYS A 85 -19.61 -4.28 13.28
N HIS A 86 -18.63 -4.63 14.10
CA HIS A 86 -18.61 -5.88 14.87
C HIS A 86 -18.60 -7.14 13.98
N GLU A 87 -18.19 -7.00 12.71
CA GLU A 87 -18.20 -8.05 11.69
C GLU A 87 -16.77 -8.53 11.35
N TYR A 88 -15.80 -8.32 12.25
CA TYR A 88 -14.40 -8.64 11.94
C TYR A 88 -14.20 -10.14 11.76
N PRO A 89 -13.85 -10.63 10.54
CA PRO A 89 -14.05 -12.02 10.15
C PRO A 89 -12.86 -12.93 10.46
N TYR A 90 -11.90 -12.48 11.26
CA TYR A 90 -10.82 -13.35 11.70
C TYR A 90 -11.18 -13.90 13.07
N GLU A 91 -11.67 -15.13 13.04
CA GLU A 91 -11.43 -16.15 14.06
C GLU A 91 -11.43 -15.58 15.48
N THR A 92 -12.61 -15.60 16.09
CA THR A 92 -12.79 -15.69 17.54
C THR A 92 -11.47 -15.85 18.28
N PHE A 93 -10.91 -14.73 18.75
CA PHE A 93 -9.57 -14.76 19.30
C PHE A 93 -9.56 -15.75 20.45
N SER A 94 -8.68 -16.75 20.37
CA SER A 94 -8.52 -17.73 21.45
C SER A 94 -8.03 -17.06 22.73
N GLU A 95 -7.43 -15.87 22.61
CA GLU A 95 -6.86 -15.12 23.72
C GLU A 95 -7.14 -13.61 23.59
N THR A 96 -7.45 -12.97 24.72
CA THR A 96 -7.75 -11.53 24.81
C THR A 96 -6.56 -10.63 24.46
N SER A 97 -5.33 -11.16 24.61
CA SER A 97 -4.07 -10.50 24.25
C SER A 97 -3.95 -10.28 22.74
N GLN A 98 -4.35 -11.27 21.92
CA GLN A 98 -4.35 -11.18 20.46
C GLN A 98 -5.37 -10.16 19.95
N ALA A 99 -6.53 -10.08 20.59
CA ALA A 99 -7.54 -9.06 20.29
C ALA A 99 -6.98 -7.65 20.52
N HIS A 100 -6.29 -7.43 21.65
CA HIS A 100 -5.63 -6.15 21.94
C HIS A 100 -4.53 -5.81 20.93
N GLU A 101 -3.72 -6.78 20.53
CA GLU A 101 -2.66 -6.59 19.53
C GLU A 101 -3.26 -6.13 18.19
N ILE A 102 -4.33 -6.78 17.73
CA ILE A 102 -4.98 -6.44 16.47
C ILE A 102 -5.66 -5.06 16.53
N ILE A 103 -6.36 -4.74 17.63
CA ILE A 103 -6.97 -3.43 17.82
C ILE A 103 -5.89 -2.35 17.82
N SER A 104 -4.80 -2.54 18.56
CA SER A 104 -3.71 -1.56 18.64
C SER A 104 -2.99 -1.38 17.30
N ARG A 105 -2.93 -2.43 16.47
CA ARG A 105 -2.39 -2.38 15.11
C ARG A 105 -3.24 -1.54 14.16
N PHE A 106 -4.58 -1.64 14.23
CA PHE A 106 -5.47 -0.93 13.31
C PHE A 106 -5.96 0.43 13.84
N PHE A 107 -6.01 0.62 15.15
CA PHE A 107 -6.36 1.88 15.79
C PHE A 107 -5.26 2.28 16.77
N PRO A 108 -4.11 2.76 16.26
CA PRO A 108 -3.05 3.26 17.14
C PRO A 108 -3.59 4.44 17.95
N ARG A 109 -3.42 4.38 19.28
CA ARG A 109 -3.90 5.38 20.26
C ARG A 109 -5.41 5.38 20.52
N LEU A 110 -6.09 4.28 20.24
CA LEU A 110 -7.43 4.07 20.80
C LEU A 110 -7.32 3.89 22.32
N THR A 111 -8.01 4.73 23.09
CA THR A 111 -8.07 4.59 24.56
C THR A 111 -8.78 3.28 24.92
N GLN A 112 -8.32 2.58 25.96
CA GLN A 112 -8.95 1.33 26.44
C GLN A 112 -10.44 1.50 26.80
N GLU A 113 -10.89 2.71 27.10
CA GLU A 113 -12.29 3.02 27.36
C GLU A 113 -13.19 3.00 26.12
N ALA A 114 -12.59 3.03 24.92
CA ALA A 114 -13.30 3.08 23.64
C ALA A 114 -13.55 1.69 23.04
N PHE A 115 -13.03 0.63 23.65
CA PHE A 115 -13.32 -0.74 23.22
C PHE A 115 -13.52 -1.68 24.41
N LYS A 116 -14.40 -2.66 24.24
CA LYS A 116 -14.59 -3.76 25.19
C LYS A 116 -14.29 -5.07 24.49
N VAL A 117 -13.57 -5.94 25.17
CA VAL A 117 -13.36 -7.32 24.72
C VAL A 117 -14.22 -8.21 25.63
N GLU A 118 -15.26 -8.80 25.07
CA GLU A 118 -16.12 -9.74 25.80
C GLU A 118 -15.79 -11.17 25.37
N GLY A 119 -15.35 -11.98 26.34
CA GLY A 119 -15.15 -13.40 26.15
C GLY A 119 -16.50 -14.13 26.13
N ILE A 120 -16.84 -14.73 25.00
CA ILE A 120 -17.99 -15.62 24.86
C ILE A 120 -17.47 -17.04 25.15
N GLY A 121 -17.60 -17.49 26.40
CA GLY A 121 -17.40 -18.88 26.82
C GLY A 121 -16.49 -19.07 28.04
N GLY A 122 -16.97 -19.84 29.03
CA GLY A 122 -16.17 -20.34 30.16
C GLY A 122 -15.46 -21.65 29.78
N GLY A 123 -14.16 -21.57 29.50
CA GLY A 123 -13.30 -22.71 29.15
C GLY A 123 -12.09 -22.25 28.33
N GLU A 124 -11.02 -23.06 28.30
CA GLU A 124 -9.69 -22.75 27.72
C GLU A 124 -9.68 -22.36 26.21
N SER A 125 -10.82 -22.45 25.52
CA SER A 125 -11.01 -22.02 24.13
C SER A 125 -12.20 -21.06 24.00
N GLY A 126 -12.21 -20.01 24.81
CA GLY A 126 -13.24 -18.97 24.78
C GLY A 126 -13.11 -18.09 23.54
N THR A 127 -14.23 -17.86 22.86
CA THR A 127 -14.28 -17.00 21.67
C THR A 127 -14.40 -15.53 22.08
N CYS A 128 -13.42 -14.68 21.80
CA CYS A 128 -13.51 -13.26 22.17
C CYS A 128 -14.17 -12.41 21.07
N SER A 129 -15.15 -11.59 21.46
CA SER A 129 -15.77 -10.56 20.61
C SER A 129 -15.25 -9.17 21.00
N VAL A 130 -15.05 -8.31 20.01
CA VAL A 130 -14.53 -6.94 20.20
C VAL A 130 -15.63 -5.94 19.86
N TYR A 131 -15.96 -5.08 20.80
CA TYR A 131 -16.89 -3.98 20.63
C TYR A 131 -16.14 -2.66 20.65
N ILE A 132 -16.28 -1.86 19.60
CA ILE A 132 -15.69 -0.52 19.52
C ILE A 132 -16.80 0.52 19.54
N ASP A 133 -16.76 1.40 20.53
CA ASP A 133 -17.68 2.52 20.62
C ASP A 133 -17.21 3.65 19.71
N SER A 134 -17.84 3.75 18.53
CA SER A 134 -17.52 4.76 17.52
C SER A 134 -17.68 6.21 18.00
N ALA A 135 -18.52 6.45 19.02
CA ALA A 135 -18.76 7.77 19.59
C ALA A 135 -17.56 8.25 20.43
N LYS A 136 -16.78 7.33 20.99
CA LYS A 136 -15.60 7.63 21.83
C LYS A 136 -14.32 7.81 21.01
N ILE A 137 -14.36 7.61 19.69
CA ILE A 137 -13.18 7.78 18.83
C ILE A 137 -12.87 9.27 18.67
N SER A 138 -11.77 9.71 19.28
CA SER A 138 -11.26 11.08 19.15
C SER A 138 -11.06 11.49 17.69
N TRP A 139 -11.39 12.74 17.36
CA TRP A 139 -11.18 13.32 16.03
C TRP A 139 -9.73 13.19 15.55
N LYS A 140 -8.76 13.21 16.46
CA LYS A 140 -7.34 13.03 16.15
C LYS A 140 -7.07 11.65 15.53
N VAL A 141 -7.67 10.60 16.10
CA VAL A 141 -7.52 9.22 15.60
C VAL A 141 -8.12 9.11 14.19
N ARG A 142 -9.24 9.80 13.92
CA ARG A 142 -9.86 9.82 12.58
C ARG A 142 -8.95 10.48 11.53
N VAL A 143 -8.31 11.59 11.87
CA VAL A 143 -7.37 12.27 10.96
C VAL A 143 -6.14 11.40 10.68
N TRP A 144 -5.53 10.83 11.72
CA TRP A 144 -4.40 9.91 11.57
C TRP A 144 -4.74 8.68 10.73
N THR A 145 -5.93 8.10 10.98
CA THR A 145 -6.49 7.00 10.19
C THR A 145 -6.60 7.38 8.71
N GLY A 146 -7.06 8.60 8.42
CA GLY A 146 -7.15 9.15 7.06
C GLY A 146 -5.78 9.26 6.39
N LEU A 147 -4.79 9.81 7.09
CA LEU A 147 -3.42 9.96 6.59
C LEU A 147 -2.77 8.59 6.29
N GLU A 148 -2.95 7.61 7.18
CA GLU A 148 -2.44 6.26 6.95
C GLU A 148 -3.11 5.58 5.74
N ASN A 149 -4.41 5.80 5.53
CA ASN A 149 -5.09 5.29 4.34
C ASN A 149 -4.54 5.96 3.07
N LEU A 150 -4.22 7.25 3.12
CA LEU A 150 -3.61 7.97 2.02
C LEU A 150 -2.21 7.40 1.72
N ASP A 151 -1.34 7.27 2.72
CA ASP A 151 -0.01 6.65 2.59
C ASP A 151 -0.09 5.21 2.06
N TYR A 152 -1.09 4.44 2.50
CA TYR A 152 -1.34 3.10 2.01
C TYR A 152 -1.73 3.08 0.53
N SER A 153 -2.53 4.03 0.07
CA SER A 153 -2.91 4.14 -1.35
C SER A 153 -1.86 4.83 -2.22
N ALA A 154 -0.87 5.51 -1.63
CA ALA A 154 0.11 6.33 -2.33
C ALA A 154 0.80 5.65 -3.52
N PRO A 155 1.20 4.36 -3.47
CA PRO A 155 1.83 3.73 -4.62
C PRO A 155 0.94 3.70 -5.87
N ILE A 156 -0.38 3.57 -5.70
CA ILE A 156 -1.32 3.56 -6.82
C ILE A 156 -1.41 4.95 -7.43
N TRP A 157 -1.56 5.98 -6.60
CA TRP A 157 -1.64 7.38 -7.05
C TRP A 157 -0.36 7.82 -7.73
N VAL A 158 0.80 7.56 -7.14
CA VAL A 158 2.11 7.94 -7.68
C VAL A 158 2.35 7.28 -9.04
N ASN A 159 2.10 5.97 -9.17
CA ASN A 159 2.24 5.30 -10.47
C ASN A 159 1.19 5.76 -11.47
N GLY A 160 -0.06 6.00 -11.05
CA GLY A 160 -1.11 6.54 -11.91
C GLY A 160 -0.75 7.92 -12.49
N MET A 161 -0.22 8.82 -11.65
CA MET A 161 0.30 10.11 -12.08
C MET A 161 1.49 9.95 -13.03
N ALA A 162 2.44 9.06 -12.72
CA ALA A 162 3.59 8.79 -13.55
C ALA A 162 3.21 8.33 -14.97
N ILE A 163 2.25 7.39 -15.04
CA ILE A 163 1.69 6.87 -16.30
C ILE A 163 0.97 7.99 -17.06
N MET A 164 0.16 8.79 -16.39
CA MET A 164 -0.56 9.91 -17.02
C MET A 164 0.43 10.94 -17.60
N MET A 165 1.44 11.33 -16.83
CA MET A 165 2.50 12.25 -17.28
C MET A 165 3.26 11.70 -18.48
N PHE A 166 3.54 10.40 -18.49
CA PHE A 166 4.18 9.73 -19.63
C PHE A 166 3.37 9.86 -20.93
N PHE A 167 2.05 9.65 -20.87
CA PHE A 167 1.20 9.80 -22.04
C PHE A 167 1.05 11.25 -22.48
N VAL A 168 0.95 12.20 -21.53
CA VAL A 168 0.88 13.63 -21.83
C VAL A 168 2.17 14.10 -22.52
N SER A 169 3.34 13.71 -22.01
CA SER A 169 4.62 14.08 -22.62
C SER A 169 4.81 13.47 -24.00
N ARG A 170 4.26 12.28 -24.26
CA ARG A 170 4.27 11.68 -25.59
C ARG A 170 3.33 12.37 -26.56
N ALA A 171 2.14 12.75 -26.11
CA ALA A 171 1.18 13.48 -26.93
C ALA A 171 1.68 14.89 -27.32
N SER A 172 2.49 15.55 -26.48
CA SER A 172 3.07 16.86 -26.81
C SER A 172 4.25 16.79 -27.79
N ASN A 173 4.81 15.61 -28.04
CA ASN A 173 6.06 15.42 -28.81
C ASN A 173 5.85 14.75 -30.16
N GLY A 174 4.65 14.23 -30.45
CA GLY A 174 4.28 13.65 -31.73
C GLY A 174 3.47 14.62 -32.56
#